data_AF-A0A3D0SV56-F1
#
_entry.id   AF-A0A3D0SV56-F1
#
_cell.length_a   1.000
_cell.length_b   1.000
_cell.length_c   1.000
_cell.angle_alpha   90.00
_cell.angle_beta   90.00
_cell.angle_gamma   90.00
#
_symmetry.space_group_name_H-M   'P 1'
#
loop_
_entity.id
_entity.type
_entity.pdbx_description
1 polymer ?
#
loop_
_entity_poly.entity_id
_entity_poly.type
_entity_poly.pdbx_seq_one_letter_code
_entity_poly.pdbx_strand_id
1 'polypeptide(L)'
;MENAAAVELYTEARRQWQEAVELDLYASEDIVYGIMPLLVKALSLDPDHLPALDLLSDLLMEISVYDEALELVEKMLSLAPDNDIYRQKLNALISEGQNQRRQVRAYLHQKRLQLTRKSMSL
;
A
#
# COMPACT_ATOMS: atom_id res chain seq x y z
N MET A 1 -17.91 6.84 -12.15
CA MET A 1 -17.43 8.14 -11.64
C MET A 1 -16.76 7.85 -10.33
N GLU A 2 -15.51 8.28 -10.15
CA GLU A 2 -14.78 8.09 -8.88
C GLU A 2 -15.57 8.74 -7.73
N ASN A 3 -15.65 8.05 -6.59
CA ASN A 3 -16.36 8.57 -5.42
C ASN A 3 -15.52 9.65 -4.74
N ALA A 4 -15.95 10.91 -4.81
CA ALA A 4 -15.20 12.05 -4.25
C ALA A 4 -14.84 11.86 -2.76
N ALA A 5 -15.74 11.27 -1.97
CA ALA A 5 -15.47 11.01 -0.56
C ALA A 5 -14.42 9.89 -0.36
N ALA A 6 -14.38 8.88 -1.25
CA ALA A 6 -13.33 7.87 -1.24
C ALA A 6 -11.97 8.49 -1.60
N VAL A 7 -11.95 9.38 -2.59
CA VAL A 7 -10.74 10.11 -3.02
C VAL A 7 -10.20 11.01 -1.90
N GLU A 8 -11.06 11.72 -1.17
CA GLU A 8 -10.66 12.55 -0.02
C GLU A 8 -10.04 11.70 1.11
N LEU A 9 -10.68 10.60 1.49
CA LEU A 9 -10.17 9.67 2.50
C LEU A 9 -8.81 9.07 2.10
N TYR A 10 -8.68 8.66 0.83
CA TYR A 10 -7.42 8.19 0.28
C TYR A 10 -6.34 9.28 0.32
N THR A 11 -6.70 10.50 -0.07
CA THR A 11 -5.75 11.63 -0.12
C THR A 11 -5.20 11.92 1.27
N GLU A 12 -6.06 11.91 2.29
CA GLU A 12 -5.65 12.09 3.68
C GLU A 12 -4.78 10.93 4.18
N ALA A 13 -5.17 9.69 3.90
CA ALA A 13 -4.37 8.51 4.23
C ALA A 13 -2.98 8.56 3.58
N ARG A 14 -2.92 8.95 2.31
CA ARG A 14 -1.68 9.11 1.54
C ARG A 14 -0.78 10.20 2.11
N ARG A 15 -1.37 11.32 2.55
CA ARG A 15 -0.64 12.42 3.19
C ARG A 15 0.01 11.96 4.49
N GLN A 16 -0.75 11.30 5.37
CA GLN A 16 -0.24 10.76 6.63
C GLN A 16 0.85 9.70 6.39
N TRP A 17 0.66 8.84 5.39
CA TRP A 17 1.66 7.84 5.03
C TRP A 17 2.96 8.49 4.52
N GLN A 18 2.85 9.52 3.68
CA GLN A 18 4.03 10.23 3.19
C GLN A 18 4.82 10.86 4.34
N GLU A 19 4.13 11.51 5.28
CA GLU A 19 4.75 12.07 6.48
C GLU A 19 5.44 10.99 7.33
N ALA A 20 4.79 9.83 7.53
CA ALA A 20 5.38 8.69 8.23
C ALA A 20 6.65 8.16 7.54
N VAL A 21 6.67 8.13 6.20
CA VAL A 21 7.85 7.72 5.43
C VAL A 21 8.99 8.73 5.55
N GLU A 22 8.69 10.03 5.47
CA GLU A 22 9.67 11.11 5.58
C GLU A 22 10.32 11.17 6.97
N LEU A 23 9.57 10.81 8.02
CA LEU A 23 10.05 10.77 9.40
C LEU A 23 10.66 9.40 9.80
N ASP A 24 10.78 8.45 8.87
CA ASP A 24 11.29 7.08 9.13
C ASP A 24 10.43 6.32 10.17
N LEU A 25 9.14 6.65 10.27
CA LEU A 25 8.14 6.08 11.19
C LEU A 25 7.26 4.99 10.55
N TYR A 26 7.53 4.59 9.31
CA TYR A 26 6.69 3.65 8.54
C TYR A 26 6.56 2.25 9.15
N ALA A 27 7.45 1.85 10.06
CA ALA A 27 7.39 0.57 10.77
C ALA A 27 6.63 0.66 12.11
N SER A 28 6.17 1.85 12.50
CA SER A 28 5.37 2.05 13.71
C SER A 28 3.97 1.49 13.51
N GLU A 29 3.64 0.44 14.25
CA GLU A 29 2.30 -0.15 14.24
C GLU A 29 1.21 0.89 14.56
N ASP A 30 1.44 1.76 15.55
CA ASP A 30 0.48 2.81 15.93
C ASP A 30 0.15 3.75 14.76
N ILE A 31 1.16 4.14 13.98
CA ILE A 31 0.96 4.99 12.80
C ILE A 31 0.22 4.22 11.71
N VAL A 32 0.62 2.98 11.44
CA VAL A 32 -0.04 2.14 10.41
C VAL A 32 -1.52 1.91 10.77
N TYR A 33 -1.81 1.54 12.01
CA TYR A 33 -3.18 1.36 12.51
C TYR A 33 -3.98 2.67 12.52
N GLY A 34 -3.34 3.83 12.64
CA GLY A 34 -3.99 5.14 12.49
C GLY A 34 -4.45 5.44 11.07
N ILE A 35 -3.70 4.98 10.06
CA ILE A 35 -3.97 5.27 8.63
C ILE A 35 -4.97 4.27 8.04
N MET A 36 -4.86 2.97 8.36
CA MET A 36 -5.67 1.90 7.76
C MET A 36 -7.19 2.16 7.78
N PRO A 37 -7.82 2.70 8.84
CA PRO A 37 -9.26 2.97 8.88
C PRO A 37 -9.74 3.94 7.78
N LEU A 38 -8.90 4.90 7.39
CA LEU A 38 -9.21 5.82 6.29
C LEU A 38 -9.31 5.06 4.96
N LEU A 39 -8.39 4.13 4.72
CA LEU A 39 -8.35 3.32 3.51
C LEU A 39 -9.51 2.32 3.47
N VAL A 40 -9.81 1.67 4.59
CA VAL A 40 -10.98 0.77 4.70
C VAL A 40 -12.27 1.53 4.42
N LYS A 41 -12.40 2.76 4.93
CA LYS A 41 -13.57 3.61 4.66
C LYS A 41 -13.61 4.10 3.21
N ALA A 42 -12.46 4.40 2.60
CA ALA A 42 -12.40 4.72 1.17
C ALA A 42 -12.90 3.53 0.33
N LEU A 43 -12.44 2.32 0.65
CA LEU A 43 -12.81 1.09 -0.06
C LEU A 43 -14.26 0.65 0.19
N SER A 44 -14.89 1.05 1.30
CA SER A 44 -16.33 0.80 1.48
C SER A 44 -17.20 1.72 0.62
N LEU A 45 -16.69 2.89 0.24
CA LEU A 45 -17.34 3.87 -0.63
C LEU A 45 -17.05 3.62 -2.12
N ASP A 46 -15.86 3.11 -2.43
CA ASP A 46 -15.41 2.72 -3.75
C ASP A 46 -14.50 1.48 -3.65
N PRO A 47 -15.07 0.27 -3.75
CA PRO A 47 -14.33 -0.98 -3.58
C PRO A 47 -13.20 -1.17 -4.58
N ASP A 48 -13.27 -0.54 -5.75
CA ASP A 48 -12.33 -0.75 -6.85
C ASP A 48 -11.33 0.43 -6.97
N HIS A 49 -11.27 1.29 -5.93
CA HIS A 49 -10.32 2.39 -5.84
C HIS A 49 -8.88 1.89 -5.72
N LEU A 50 -8.25 1.63 -6.88
CA LEU A 50 -6.90 1.06 -7.02
C LEU A 50 -5.83 1.73 -6.14
N PRO A 51 -5.75 3.06 -6.02
CA PRO A 51 -4.76 3.68 -5.15
C PRO A 51 -4.95 3.35 -3.65
N ALA A 52 -6.19 3.12 -3.22
CA ALA A 52 -6.48 2.78 -1.82
C ALA A 52 -6.19 1.28 -1.56
N LEU A 53 -6.52 0.41 -2.52
CA LEU A 53 -6.11 -1.00 -2.49
C LEU A 53 -4.59 -1.13 -2.41
N ASP A 54 -3.85 -0.35 -3.21
CA ASP A 54 -2.39 -0.38 -3.24
C ASP A 54 -1.78 0.08 -1.91
N LEU A 55 -2.25 1.21 -1.36
CA LEU A 55 -1.72 1.71 -0.10
C LEU A 55 -2.09 0.79 1.08
N LEU A 56 -3.31 0.27 1.12
CA LEU A 56 -3.72 -0.63 2.21
C LEU A 56 -2.91 -1.91 2.21
N SER A 57 -2.65 -2.49 1.04
CA SER A 57 -1.80 -3.68 0.93
C SER A 57 -0.34 -3.40 1.31
N ASP A 58 0.20 -2.22 1.04
CA ASP A 58 1.53 -1.85 1.58
C ASP A 58 1.54 -1.80 3.10
N LEU A 59 0.52 -1.20 3.71
CA LEU A 59 0.40 -1.07 5.16
C LEU A 59 0.29 -2.43 5.84
N LEU A 60 -0.54 -3.32 5.28
CA LEU A 60 -0.64 -4.72 5.73
C LEU A 60 0.70 -5.45 5.62
N MET A 61 1.45 -5.22 4.53
CA MET A 61 2.81 -5.78 4.37
C MET A 61 3.80 -5.25 5.42
N GLU A 62 3.70 -3.98 5.85
CA GLU A 62 4.57 -3.42 6.88
C GLU A 62 4.37 -4.08 8.25
N ILE A 63 3.11 -4.38 8.60
CA ILE A 63 2.73 -5.11 9.83
C ILE A 63 2.73 -6.63 9.67
N SER A 64 3.25 -7.14 8.55
CA SER A 64 3.43 -8.58 8.26
C SER A 64 2.12 -9.39 8.16
N VAL A 65 1.02 -8.73 7.82
CA VAL A 65 -0.30 -9.32 7.56
C VAL A 65 -0.37 -9.65 6.06
N TYR A 66 0.30 -10.72 5.65
CA TYR A 66 0.54 -11.02 4.24
C TYR A 66 -0.64 -11.65 3.50
N ASP A 67 -1.50 -12.39 4.18
CA ASP A 67 -2.62 -13.09 3.56
C ASP A 67 -3.67 -12.08 3.07
N GLU A 68 -4.05 -11.12 3.91
CA GLU A 68 -4.97 -10.05 3.54
C GLU A 68 -4.34 -9.09 2.51
N ALA A 69 -3.03 -8.84 2.60
CA ALA A 69 -2.33 -8.08 1.57
C ALA A 69 -2.39 -8.77 0.20
N LEU A 70 -2.28 -10.11 0.18
CA LEU A 70 -2.36 -10.92 -1.02
C LEU A 70 -3.74 -10.81 -1.67
N GLU A 71 -4.82 -10.94 -0.90
CA GLU A 71 -6.19 -10.78 -1.41
C GLU A 71 -6.40 -9.42 -2.11
N LEU A 72 -5.88 -8.34 -1.52
CA LEU A 72 -5.97 -7.01 -2.13
C LEU A 72 -5.16 -6.91 -3.43
N VAL A 73 -3.96 -7.51 -3.47
CA VAL A 73 -3.11 -7.50 -4.67
C VAL A 73 -3.71 -8.34 -5.79
N GLU A 74 -4.32 -9.48 -5.46
CA GLU A 74 -5.08 -10.29 -6.43
C GLU A 74 -6.26 -9.50 -6.99
N LYS A 75 -6.99 -8.78 -6.14
CA LYS A 75 -8.04 -7.86 -6.60
C LYS A 75 -7.48 -6.79 -7.53
N MET A 76 -6.37 -6.14 -7.19
CA MET A 76 -5.73 -5.13 -8.05
C MET A 76 -5.33 -5.69 -9.41
N LEU A 77 -4.81 -6.92 -9.47
CA LEU A 77 -4.49 -7.60 -10.71
C LEU A 77 -5.73 -8.02 -11.51
N SER A 78 -6.85 -8.32 -10.86
CA SER A 78 -8.11 -8.55 -11.57
C SER A 78 -8.64 -7.30 -12.28
N LEU A 79 -8.42 -6.12 -11.67
CA LEU A 79 -8.82 -4.81 -12.19
C LEU A 79 -7.83 -4.25 -13.22
N ALA A 80 -6.53 -4.54 -13.04
CA ALA A 80 -5.45 -4.10 -13.93
C ALA A 80 -4.45 -5.26 -14.22
N PRO A 81 -4.82 -6.22 -15.08
CA PRO A 81 -4.04 -7.43 -15.33
C PRO A 81 -2.63 -7.17 -15.87
N ASP A 82 -2.44 -6.10 -16.63
CA ASP A 82 -1.17 -5.79 -17.30
C ASP A 82 -0.27 -4.84 -16.48
N ASN A 83 -0.59 -4.64 -15.20
CA ASN A 83 0.21 -3.77 -14.33
C ASN A 83 1.42 -4.51 -13.74
N ASP A 84 2.60 -4.26 -14.32
CA ASP A 84 3.86 -4.86 -13.88
C ASP A 84 4.21 -4.55 -12.42
N ILE A 85 3.81 -3.39 -11.89
CA ILE A 85 4.07 -3.01 -10.49
C ILE A 85 3.26 -3.94 -9.56
N TYR A 86 2.03 -4.27 -9.92
CA TYR A 86 1.19 -5.17 -9.12
C TYR A 86 1.67 -6.62 -9.21
N ARG A 87 2.20 -7.03 -10.38
CA ARG A 87 2.87 -8.33 -10.54
C ARG A 87 4.13 -8.44 -9.68
N GLN A 88 4.94 -7.39 -9.61
CA GLN A 88 6.12 -7.34 -8.74
C GLN A 88 5.73 -7.44 -7.26
N LYS A 89 4.66 -6.74 -6.86
CA LYS A 89 4.12 -6.81 -5.50
C LYS A 89 3.65 -8.21 -5.15
N LEU A 90 2.89 -8.86 -6.05
CA LEU A 90 2.47 -10.25 -5.90
C LEU A 90 3.67 -11.19 -5.74
N ASN A 91 4.68 -11.07 -6.60
CA ASN A 91 5.89 -11.88 -6.54
C ASN A 91 6.63 -11.75 -5.20
N ALA A 92 6.64 -10.54 -4.61
CA ALA A 92 7.21 -10.35 -3.28
C ALA A 92 6.43 -11.12 -2.21
N LEU A 93 5.10 -11.08 -2.27
CA LEU A 93 4.20 -11.75 -1.33
C LEU A 93 4.21 -13.27 -1.44
N ILE A 94 4.26 -13.85 -2.65
CA ILE A 94 4.18 -15.32 -2.84
C ILE A 94 5.54 -16.02 -2.77
N SER A 95 6.62 -15.30 -2.45
CA SER A 95 7.95 -15.90 -2.43
C SER A 95 8.11 -16.91 -1.28
N GLU A 96 8.71 -18.06 -1.56
CA GLU A 96 8.70 -19.21 -0.64
C GLU A 96 9.74 -19.13 0.50
N GLY A 97 9.37 -19.67 1.66
CA GLY A 97 10.26 -19.90 2.80
C GLY A 97 10.75 -18.62 3.49
N GLN A 98 11.98 -18.64 4.01
CA GLN A 98 12.57 -17.48 4.70
C GLN A 98 12.82 -16.26 3.78
N ASN A 99 12.58 -16.39 2.48
CA ASN A 99 12.76 -15.30 1.52
C ASN A 99 11.57 -14.33 1.47
N GLN A 100 10.37 -14.72 1.92
CA GLN A 100 9.15 -13.89 1.83
C GLN A 100 9.33 -12.52 2.46
N ARG A 101 9.70 -12.51 3.75
CA ARG A 101 9.91 -11.28 4.51
C ARG A 101 11.00 -10.41 3.88
N ARG A 102 12.07 -11.02 3.34
CA ARG A 102 13.15 -10.27 2.70
C ARG A 102 12.68 -9.60 1.40
N GLN A 103 11.94 -10.31 0.57
CA GLN A 103 11.41 -9.76 -0.69
C GLN A 103 10.41 -8.65 -0.42
N VAL A 104 9.49 -8.85 0.52
CA VAL A 104 8.55 -7.81 0.97
C VAL A 104 9.30 -6.57 1.46
N ARG A 105 10.32 -6.73 2.32
CA ARG A 105 11.11 -5.60 2.82
C ARG A 105 11.86 -4.87 1.71
N ALA A 106 12.44 -5.60 0.75
CA ALA A 106 13.11 -4.99 -0.40
C ALA A 106 12.14 -4.20 -1.29
N TYR A 107 10.97 -4.76 -1.58
CA TYR A 107 9.90 -4.11 -2.35
C TYR A 107 9.45 -2.81 -1.67
N LEU A 108 9.09 -2.87 -0.38
CA LEU A 108 8.61 -1.71 0.36
C LEU A 108 9.69 -0.62 0.49
N HIS A 109 10.94 -1.02 0.70
CA HIS A 109 12.07 -0.07 0.74
C HIS A 109 12.22 0.69 -0.59
N GLN A 110 12.18 -0.01 -1.73
CA GLN A 110 12.24 0.63 -3.05
C GLN A 110 11.08 1.61 -3.25
N LYS A 111 9.86 1.22 -2.84
CA LYS A 111 8.67 2.06 -2.96
C LYS A 111 8.80 3.35 -2.13
N ARG A 112 9.31 3.26 -0.90
CA ARG A 112 9.59 4.43 -0.06
C ARG A 112 10.63 5.37 -0.66
N LEU A 113 11.73 4.85 -1.22
CA LEU A 113 12.73 5.66 -1.92
C LEU A 113 12.14 6.41 -3.12
N GLN A 114 11.22 5.79 -3.85
CA GLN A 114 10.53 6.46 -4.96
C GLN A 114 9.57 7.54 -4.46
N LEU A 115 8.91 7.31 -3.31
CA LEU A 115 8.02 8.29 -2.69
C LEU A 115 8.80 9.54 -2.24
N THR A 116 9.92 9.37 -1.55
CA THR A 116 10.77 10.49 -1.08
C THR A 116 11.46 11.21 -2.24
N ARG A 117 11.91 10.49 -3.27
CA ARG A 117 12.49 11.12 -4.46
C ARG A 117 11.50 12.04 -5.18
N LYS A 118 10.23 11.66 -5.22
CA LYS A 118 9.16 12.47 -5.84
C LYS A 118 8.82 13.71 -5.00
N SER A 119 8.91 13.64 -3.67
CA SER A 119 8.64 14.80 -2.81
C SER A 119 9.74 15.87 -2.89
N MET A 120 10.99 15.48 -3.18
CA MET A 120 12.12 16.42 -3.34
C MET A 120 12.20 17.14 -4.70
N SER A 121 11.39 16.73 -5.68
CA SER A 121 11.42 17.28 -7.05
C SER A 121 10.36 18.35 -7.34
N LEU A 122 9.66 18.84 -6.33
CA LEU A 122 8.68 19.93 -6.38
C LEU A 122 9.23 21.15 -5.61
#